data_AF-A0A833GI22-F1
#
_entry.id   AF-A0A833GI22-F1
#
_cell.length_a   1.000
_cell.length_b   1.000
_cell.length_c   1.000
_cell.angle_alpha   90.00
_cell.angle_beta   90.00
_cell.angle_gamma   90.00
#
_symmetry.space_group_name_H-M   'P 1'
#
loop_
_entity.id
_entity.type
_entity.pdbx_description
1 polymer ?
#
loop_
_entity_poly.entity_id
_entity_poly.type
_entity_poly.pdbx_seq_one_letter_code
_entity_poly.pdbx_strand_id
1 'polypeptide(L)'
;MTYDIGIGRCMELGDDTVVVRLESVMVQRLSPGYPWQRPGTTTLRLKRDLCSTTRPPQPDQEVFIDRAALSRKSMGALDLAGNGKTISVDLRALLDNLNPQPSAGPQPKGSGARRSVAR
;
A
#
# COMPACT_ATOMS: atom_id res chain seq x y z
N MET A 1 -13.42 9.75 5.37
CA MET A 1 -12.06 9.85 4.80
C MET A 1 -11.68 8.49 4.25
N THR A 2 -11.67 8.34 2.92
CA THR A 2 -11.01 7.19 2.29
C THR A 2 -9.53 7.54 2.11
N TYR A 3 -8.66 6.55 2.22
CA TYR A 3 -7.23 6.73 1.98
C TYR A 3 -6.75 5.58 1.11
N ASP A 4 -5.75 5.86 0.28
CA ASP A 4 -5.15 4.82 -0.56
C ASP A 4 -3.96 4.17 0.15
N ILE A 5 -3.72 2.91 -0.17
CA ILE A 5 -2.64 2.11 0.41
C ILE A 5 -1.59 1.93 -0.68
N GLY A 6 -0.41 2.51 -0.47
CA GLY A 6 0.77 2.23 -1.30
C GLY A 6 1.24 0.80 -1.04
N ILE A 7 1.34 0.00 -2.10
CA ILE A 7 1.69 -1.43 -1.97
C ILE A 7 3.04 -1.80 -2.60
N GLY A 8 3.59 -0.93 -3.43
CA GLY A 8 4.84 -1.17 -4.14
C GLY A 8 4.80 -0.64 -5.56
N ARG A 9 5.70 -1.14 -6.41
CA ARG A 9 5.97 -0.57 -7.74
C ARG A 9 5.28 -1.35 -8.86
N CYS A 10 4.62 -0.66 -9.78
CA CYS A 10 4.02 -1.25 -10.96
C CYS A 10 5.10 -1.84 -11.88
N MET A 11 5.02 -3.15 -12.13
CA MET A 11 5.88 -3.85 -13.07
C MET A 11 5.23 -3.96 -14.44
N GLU A 12 3.92 -4.24 -14.46
CA GLU A 12 3.16 -4.47 -15.67
C GLU A 12 1.74 -3.94 -15.48
N LEU A 13 1.25 -3.20 -16.47
CA LEU A 13 -0.10 -2.67 -16.50
C LEU A 13 -0.82 -3.29 -17.71
N GLY A 14 -1.72 -4.23 -17.44
CA GLY A 14 -2.64 -4.77 -18.44
C GLY A 14 -3.97 -4.01 -18.46
N ASP A 15 -4.87 -4.45 -19.32
CA ASP A 15 -6.20 -3.85 -19.47
C ASP A 15 -7.02 -3.99 -18.17
N ASP A 16 -7.11 -5.20 -17.63
CA ASP A 16 -7.89 -5.52 -16.43
C ASP A 16 -7.05 -5.87 -15.19
N THR A 17 -5.74 -6.07 -15.35
CA THR A 17 -4.87 -6.54 -14.27
C THR A 17 -3.61 -5.70 -14.13
N VAL A 18 -3.13 -5.56 -12.91
CA VAL A 18 -1.87 -4.88 -12.57
C VAL A 18 -0.95 -5.87 -11.88
N VAL A 19 0.32 -5.91 -12.29
CA VAL A 19 1.38 -6.65 -11.62
C VAL A 19 2.25 -5.65 -10.86
N VAL A 20 2.37 -5.87 -9.55
CA VAL A 20 3.07 -4.96 -8.63
C VAL A 20 4.18 -5.72 -7.93
N ARG A 21 5.38 -5.16 -7.94
CA ARG A 21 6.48 -5.60 -7.10
C ARG A 21 6.24 -5.10 -5.68
N LEU A 22 6.02 -6.03 -4.76
CA LEU A 22 5.67 -5.68 -3.38
C LEU A 22 6.89 -5.29 -2.55
N GLU A 23 6.67 -4.37 -1.63
CA GLU A 23 7.62 -4.10 -0.54
C GLU A 23 7.55 -5.17 0.55
N SER A 24 8.65 -5.33 1.28
CA SER A 24 8.83 -6.27 2.41
C SER A 24 7.63 -6.32 3.35
N VAL A 25 7.15 -5.13 3.73
CA VAL A 25 6.08 -4.93 4.70
C VAL A 25 4.73 -5.43 4.18
N MET A 26 4.50 -5.35 2.87
CA MET A 26 3.27 -5.84 2.24
C MET A 26 3.30 -7.37 2.12
N VAL A 27 4.48 -7.94 1.83
CA VAL A 27 4.65 -9.40 1.78
C VAL A 27 4.39 -10.02 3.16
N GLN A 28 4.93 -9.44 4.23
CA GLN A 28 4.69 -9.92 5.59
C GLN A 28 3.22 -9.87 6.00
N ARG A 29 2.46 -8.87 5.53
CA ARG A 29 1.02 -8.77 5.78
C ARG A 29 0.23 -9.85 5.04
N LEU A 30 0.54 -10.07 3.76
CA LEU A 30 -0.17 -11.04 2.92
C LEU A 30 0.20 -12.49 3.21
N SER A 31 1.41 -12.74 3.70
CA SER A 31 1.91 -14.08 4.01
C SER A 31 2.75 -14.06 5.29
N PRO A 32 2.10 -13.93 6.47
CA PRO A 32 2.80 -13.94 7.74
C PRO A 32 3.49 -15.29 7.95
N GLY A 33 4.76 -15.26 8.34
CA GLY A 33 5.57 -16.47 8.60
C GLY A 33 6.25 -17.07 7.37
N TYR A 34 6.10 -16.50 6.17
CA TYR A 34 6.89 -16.94 5.01
C TYR A 34 8.35 -16.46 5.16
N PRO A 35 9.35 -17.36 5.10
CA PRO A 35 10.75 -17.00 5.20
C PRO A 35 11.14 -16.23 3.93
N TRP A 36 11.13 -14.90 4.01
CA TRP A 36 11.36 -14.06 2.85
C TRP A 36 12.80 -14.22 2.37
N GLN A 37 12.98 -14.95 1.27
CA GLN A 37 14.31 -15.37 0.82
C GLN A 37 15.05 -14.28 0.04
N ARG A 38 14.34 -13.43 -0.71
CA ARG A 38 14.95 -12.40 -1.55
C ARG A 38 14.09 -11.13 -1.64
N PRO A 39 14.58 -9.99 -1.12
CA PRO A 39 13.86 -8.74 -1.25
C PRO A 39 13.65 -8.36 -2.71
N GLY A 40 12.43 -7.91 -3.04
CA GLY A 40 12.07 -7.43 -4.37
C GLY A 40 11.92 -8.53 -5.45
N THR A 41 11.79 -9.80 -5.11
CA THR A 41 11.36 -10.81 -6.12
C THR A 41 9.86 -11.06 -6.09
N THR A 42 9.21 -10.62 -5.03
CA THR A 42 7.79 -10.87 -4.79
C THR A 42 6.93 -9.96 -5.66
N THR A 43 6.03 -10.57 -6.45
CA THR A 43 5.07 -9.85 -7.28
C THR A 43 3.65 -10.21 -6.89
N LEU A 44 2.75 -9.24 -6.99
CA LEU A 44 1.33 -9.38 -6.75
C LEU A 44 0.58 -9.00 -8.01
N ARG A 45 -0.22 -9.91 -8.53
CA ARG A 45 -1.19 -9.64 -9.58
C ARG A 45 -2.56 -9.41 -8.97
N LEU A 46 -3.17 -8.27 -9.27
CA LEU A 46 -4.51 -7.91 -8.82
C LEU A 46 -5.31 -7.29 -9.96
N LYS A 47 -6.63 -7.17 -9.76
CA LYS A 47 -7.49 -6.46 -10.69
C LYS A 47 -7.28 -4.96 -10.60
N ARG A 48 -7.34 -4.29 -11.74
CA ARG A 48 -7.18 -2.83 -11.85
C ARG A 48 -8.32 -2.05 -11.19
N ASP A 49 -9.50 -2.65 -11.07
CA ASP A 49 -10.67 -2.08 -10.38
C ASP A 49 -10.44 -1.84 -8.87
N LEU A 50 -9.44 -2.50 -8.29
CA LEU A 50 -9.04 -2.29 -6.90
C LEU A 50 -8.09 -1.10 -6.72
N CYS A 51 -7.45 -0.63 -7.79
CA CYS A 51 -6.52 0.49 -7.72
C CYS A 51 -7.25 1.81 -7.45
N SER A 52 -6.54 2.77 -6.87
CA SER A 52 -7.07 4.10 -6.59
C SER A 52 -7.51 4.81 -7.87
N THR A 53 -8.71 5.39 -7.84
CA THR A 53 -9.21 6.25 -8.91
C THR A 53 -8.56 7.64 -8.88
N THR A 54 -8.11 8.08 -7.71
CA THR A 54 -7.41 9.36 -7.53
C THR A 54 -5.95 9.25 -7.96
N ARG A 55 -5.34 8.08 -7.71
CA ARG A 55 -3.95 7.78 -8.06
C ARG A 55 -3.89 6.52 -8.93
N PRO A 56 -4.22 6.64 -10.23
CA PRO A 56 -4.26 5.49 -11.11
C PRO A 56 -2.87 4.85 -11.26
N PRO A 57 -2.79 3.52 -11.43
CA PRO A 57 -1.53 2.82 -11.59
C PRO A 57 -0.85 3.26 -12.89
N GLN A 58 0.45 3.54 -12.81
CA GLN A 58 1.30 3.86 -13.96
C GLN A 58 2.52 2.93 -13.99
N PRO A 59 3.01 2.53 -15.16
CA PRO A 59 4.22 1.72 -15.28
C PRO A 59 5.41 2.34 -14.52
N ASP A 60 6.17 1.52 -13.80
CA ASP A 60 7.34 1.90 -12.99
C ASP A 60 7.05 2.91 -11.84
N GLN A 61 5.79 3.24 -11.57
CA GLN A 61 5.39 4.08 -10.44
C GLN A 61 4.82 3.28 -9.28
N GLU A 62 4.69 3.95 -8.13
CA GLU A 62 4.02 3.38 -6.97
C GLU A 62 2.53 3.14 -7.26
N VAL A 63 2.04 1.96 -6.89
CA VAL A 63 0.65 1.56 -7.03
C VAL A 63 -0.08 1.75 -5.72
N PHE A 64 -1.21 2.43 -5.82
CA PHE A 64 -2.10 2.73 -4.72
C PHE A 64 -3.40 1.92 -4.88
N ILE A 65 -3.83 1.27 -3.81
CA ILE A 65 -5.10 0.53 -3.75
C ILE A 65 -6.12 1.35 -2.95
N ASP A 66 -7.35 1.42 -3.44
CA ASP A 66 -8.45 2.03 -2.69
C ASP A 66 -8.88 1.10 -1.53
N ARG A 67 -8.82 1.62 -0.31
CA ARG A 67 -9.32 0.91 0.88
C ARG A 67 -10.78 0.47 0.72
N ALA A 68 -11.61 1.29 0.09
CA ALA A 68 -13.02 0.97 -0.09
C ALA A 68 -13.20 -0.25 -1.02
N ALA A 69 -12.34 -0.41 -2.03
CA ALA A 69 -12.35 -1.57 -2.92
C ALA A 69 -11.94 -2.85 -2.18
N LEU A 70 -10.96 -2.76 -1.26
CA LEU A 70 -10.53 -3.89 -0.42
C LEU A 70 -11.57 -4.33 0.61
N SER A 71 -12.54 -3.47 0.98
CA SER A 71 -13.58 -3.83 1.96
C SER A 71 -14.43 -5.04 1.51
N ARG A 72 -14.51 -5.27 0.20
CA ARG A 72 -15.14 -6.44 -0.40
C ARG A 72 -14.09 -7.54 -0.51
N LYS A 73 -14.47 -8.80 -0.29
CA LYS A 73 -13.57 -9.96 -0.40
C LYS A 73 -12.88 -9.93 -1.78
N SER A 74 -11.61 -9.55 -1.78
CA SER A 74 -10.82 -9.28 -2.98
C SER A 74 -9.61 -10.17 -2.98
N MET A 75 -9.49 -11.01 -4.01
CA MET A 75 -8.40 -11.98 -4.12
C MET A 75 -7.31 -11.41 -5.04
N GLY A 76 -6.05 -11.64 -4.67
CA GLY A 76 -4.88 -11.39 -5.51
C GLY A 76 -4.07 -12.66 -5.69
N ALA A 77 -3.22 -12.67 -6.73
CA ALA A 77 -2.29 -13.76 -6.99
C ALA A 77 -0.87 -13.31 -6.64
N LEU A 78 -0.30 -13.87 -5.57
CA LEU A 78 1.00 -13.52 -5.02
C LEU A 78 2.05 -14.53 -5.46
N ASP A 79 3.06 -14.09 -6.21
CA ASP A 79 4.27 -14.85 -6.50
C ASP A 79 5.35 -14.43 -5.50
N LEU A 80 5.58 -15.28 -4.49
CA LEU A 80 6.55 -15.03 -3.43
C LEU A 80 8.00 -15.15 -3.89
N ALA A 81 8.27 -15.97 -4.91
CA ALA A 81 9.61 -16.36 -5.33
C ALA A 81 10.08 -15.67 -6.63
N GLY A 82 9.18 -14.97 -7.31
CA GLY A 82 9.45 -14.36 -8.62
C GLY A 82 9.69 -15.41 -9.71
N ASN A 83 9.11 -16.60 -9.57
CA ASN A 83 9.30 -17.73 -10.49
C ASN A 83 8.03 -18.07 -11.29
N GLY A 84 7.00 -17.22 -11.21
CA GLY A 84 5.70 -17.41 -11.86
C GLY A 84 4.72 -18.30 -11.10
N LYS A 85 5.12 -18.93 -9.98
CA LYS A 85 4.20 -19.71 -9.14
C LYS A 85 3.45 -18.79 -8.18
N THR A 86 2.19 -18.55 -8.48
CA THR A 86 1.32 -17.69 -7.66
C THR A 86 0.48 -18.48 -6.67
N ILE A 87 0.32 -17.96 -5.45
CA ILE A 87 -0.69 -18.38 -4.48
C ILE A 87 -1.83 -17.36 -4.42
N SER A 88 -3.05 -17.82 -4.14
CA SER A 88 -4.19 -16.92 -3.93
C SER A 88 -4.14 -16.34 -2.52
N VAL A 89 -4.19 -15.02 -2.41
CA VAL A 89 -4.19 -14.29 -1.14
C VAL A 89 -5.39 -13.36 -1.03
N ASP A 90 -5.91 -13.20 0.19
CA ASP A 90 -6.96 -12.23 0.48
C ASP A 90 -6.33 -10.85 0.70
N LEU A 91 -6.63 -9.90 -0.18
CA LEU A 91 -6.06 -8.55 -0.15
C LEU A 91 -6.58 -7.73 1.04
N ARG A 92 -7.61 -8.19 1.76
CA ARG A 92 -8.04 -7.60 3.03
C ARG A 92 -6.94 -7.65 4.08
N ALA A 93 -6.01 -8.59 4.00
CA ALA A 93 -4.86 -8.65 4.91
C ALA A 93 -3.95 -7.42 4.80
N LEU A 94 -4.01 -6.64 3.71
CA LEU A 94 -3.32 -5.35 3.60
C LEU A 94 -3.92 -4.29 4.53
N LEU A 95 -5.20 -4.44 4.90
CA LEU A 95 -5.90 -3.55 5.83
C LEU A 95 -5.46 -3.78 7.29
N ASP A 96 -5.06 -5.00 7.63
CA ASP A 96 -4.63 -5.35 8.97
C ASP A 96 -3.34 -4.62 9.32
N ASN A 97 -3.28 -4.06 10.54
CA ASN A 97 -2.15 -3.27 11.05
C ASN A 97 -1.80 -2.02 10.22
N LEU A 98 -2.74 -1.47 9.45
CA LEU A 98 -2.67 -0.06 9.09
C LEU A 98 -3.00 0.73 10.35
N ASN A 99 -2.00 0.93 11.21
CA ASN A 99 -2.07 2.00 12.19
C ASN A 99 -2.14 3.28 11.33
N PRO A 100 -3.27 4.00 11.28
CA PRO A 100 -3.28 5.27 10.58
C PRO A 100 -2.23 6.12 11.28
N GLN A 101 -1.07 6.34 10.64
CA GLN A 101 -0.24 7.44 11.10
C GLN A 101 -1.16 8.65 11.06
N PRO A 102 -1.41 9.31 12.20
CA PRO A 102 -2.20 10.52 12.18
C PRO A 102 -1.48 11.44 11.20
N SER A 103 -2.18 11.78 10.12
CA SER A 103 -1.75 12.77 9.14
C SER A 103 -1.18 13.93 9.95
N ALA A 104 0.08 14.30 9.71
CA ALA A 104 0.69 15.43 10.39
C ALA A 104 -0.24 16.63 10.18
N GLY A 105 -1.04 16.94 11.20
CA GLY A 105 -1.88 18.12 11.20
C GLY A 105 -0.95 19.32 11.02
N PRO A 106 -1.41 20.40 10.36
CA PRO A 106 -0.60 21.60 10.17
C PRO A 106 -0.07 22.03 11.55
N GLN A 107 1.26 22.07 11.70
CA GLN A 107 1.89 22.52 12.94
C GLN A 107 1.38 23.93 13.25
N PRO A 108 0.69 24.17 14.38
CA PRO A 108 0.36 25.52 14.76
C PRO A 108 1.67 26.25 15.11
N LYS A 109 1.99 27.27 14.31
CA LYS A 109 3.10 28.20 14.58
C LYS A 109 2.74 28.99 15.83
N GLY A 110 3.17 28.47 16.99
CA GLY A 110 2.97 29.09 18.30
C GLY A 110 3.56 30.49 18.36
N SER A 111 2.68 31.46 18.51
CA SER A 111 2.92 32.87 18.74
C SER A 111 3.67 33.12 20.06
N GLY A 112 4.92 33.57 19.97
CA GLY A 112 5.69 34.10 21.10
C GLY A 112 5.39 35.57 21.34
N ALA A 113 4.24 35.88 21.93
CA ALA A 113 3.97 37.20 22.52
C ALA A 113 4.59 37.26 23.93
N ARG A 114 5.82 37.77 24.06
CA ARG A 114 6.36 38.16 25.37
C ARG A 114 5.99 39.61 25.66
N ARG A 115 4.90 39.79 26.41
CA ARG A 115 4.72 40.93 27.31
C ARG A 115 5.72 40.77 28.45
N SER A 116 6.54 41.78 28.70
CA SER A 116 7.18 41.99 29.99
C SER A 116 7.01 43.45 30.35
N VAL A 117 6.21 43.66 31.40
CA VAL A 117 5.91 44.93 32.05
C VAL A 117 6.89 45.11 33.21
N ALA A 118 7.35 46.35 33.36
CA ALA A 118 8.06 47.03 34.43
C ALA A 118 8.35 46.31 35.77
N ARG A 119 9.57 46.54 36.26
CA ARG A 119 9.81 47.07 37.62
C ARG A 119 11.12 47.86 37.64
#